data_AF-A0A1G1I7Q6-F1
#
_entry.id   AF-A0A1G1I7Q6-F1
#
_cell.length_a   1.000
_cell.length_b   1.000
_cell.length_c   1.000
_cell.angle_alpha   90.00
_cell.angle_beta   90.00
_cell.angle_gamma   90.00
#
_symmetry.space_group_name_H-M   'P 1'
#
loop_
_entity.id
_entity.type
_entity.pdbx_description
1 polymer ?
#
loop_
_entity_poly.entity_id
_entity_poly.type
_entity_poly.pdbx_seq_one_letter_code
_entity_poly.pdbx_strand_id
1 'polypeptide(L)' 'MTVNLVIRVTPKEKALIDKYAGKEGWTISEYVRATMITDMAMMHQDVEAMKIIFNKGKQKLAQRLSHKLRPFHADEAKR' A
#
# COMPACT_ATOMS: atom_id res chain seq x y z
N MET A 1 0.55 -11.17 19.67
CA MET A 1 0.66 -12.41 18.88
C MET A 1 1.09 -12.03 17.47
N THR A 2 2.08 -12.69 16.88
CA THR A 2 2.54 -12.43 15.50
C THR A 2 2.18 -13.61 14.61
N VAL A 3 1.60 -13.33 13.44
CA VAL A 3 1.29 -14.35 12.42
C VAL A 3 2.34 -14.24 11.31
N ASN A 4 2.99 -15.36 10.99
CA ASN A 4 3.95 -15.43 9.89
C ASN A 4 3.22 -15.84 8.61
N LEU A 5 3.23 -14.95 7.61
CA LEU A 5 2.70 -15.20 6.28
C LEU A 5 3.84 -15.59 5.34
N VAL A 6 3.72 -16.75 4.69
CA VAL A 6 4.65 -17.19 3.65
C VAL A 6 3.98 -16.99 2.29
N ILE A 7 4.59 -16.16 1.43
CA ILE A 7 4.11 -15.87 0.08
C ILE A 7 5.13 -16.41 -0.91
N ARG A 8 4.65 -17.19 -1.89
CA ARG A 8 5.47 -17.60 -3.03
C ARG A 8 5.45 -16.48 -4.06
N VAL A 9 6.63 -16.05 -4.49
CA VAL A 9 6.80 -15.01 -5.52
C VAL A 9 7.77 -15.51 -6.59
N THR A 10 7.51 -15.10 -7.82
CA THR A 10 8.40 -15.29 -8.95
C THR A 10 9.66 -14.41 -8.80
N PRO A 11 10.76 -14.72 -9.51
CA PRO A 11 11.96 -13.87 -9.50
C PRO A 11 11.68 -12.42 -9.93
N LYS A 12 10.76 -12.22 -10.88
CA LYS A 12 10.38 -10.90 -11.38
C LYS A 12 9.63 -10.09 -10.32
N GLU A 13 8.69 -10.70 -9.61
CA GLU A 13 7.97 -10.06 -8.50
C GLU A 13 8.93 -9.70 -7.36
N LYS A 14 9.83 -10.61 -6.99
CA LYS A 14 10.85 -10.34 -5.97
C LYS A 14 11.71 -9.13 -6.34
N ALA A 15 12.22 -9.08 -7.58
CA ALA A 15 13.03 -7.95 -8.04
C ALA A 15 12.27 -6.61 -8.00
N LEU A 16 10.97 -6.61 -8.32
CA LEU A 16 10.13 -5.42 -8.22
C LEU A 16 9.93 -5.00 -6.75
N ILE A 17 9.63 -5.94 -5.87
CA ILE A 17 9.44 -5.67 -4.44
C ILE A 17 10.73 -5.10 -3.85
N ASP A 18 11.88 -5.73 -4.12
CA ASP A 18 13.19 -5.29 -3.61
C ASP A 18 13.51 -3.86 -4.09
N LYS A 19 13.29 -3.57 -5.38
CA LYS A 19 13.52 -2.25 -5.97
C LYS A 19 12.71 -1.15 -5.29
N TYR A 20 11.42 -1.38 -5.09
CA TYR A 20 10.53 -0.35 -4.54
C TYR A 20 10.64 -0.25 -3.01
N ALA A 21 10.81 -1.37 -2.30
CA ALA A 21 11.08 -1.36 -0.87
C ALA A 21 12.37 -0.58 -0.57
N GLY A 22 13.44 -0.83 -1.33
CA GLY A 22 14.71 -0.10 -1.20
C GLY A 22 14.58 1.39 -1.49
N LYS A 23 13.86 1.77 -2.57
CA LYS A 23 13.63 3.18 -2.93
C LYS A 23 12.90 3.95 -1.83
N GLU A 24 11.98 3.30 -1.12
CA GLU A 24 11.21 3.91 -0.03
C GLU A 24 11.88 3.76 1.35
N GLY A 25 13.04 3.08 1.42
CA GLY A 25 13.80 2.83 2.65
C GLY A 25 13.10 1.86 3.60
N TRP A 26 12.36 0.89 3.07
CA TRP A 26 11.57 -0.07 3.85
C TRP A 26 12.14 -1.48 3.73
N THR A 27 11.90 -2.30 4.76
CA THR A 27 12.07 -3.73 4.61
C THR A 27 11.01 -4.30 3.67
N ILE A 28 11.34 -5.42 3.00
CA ILE A 28 10.40 -6.17 2.14
C ILE A 28 9.11 -6.48 2.90
N SER A 29 9.21 -6.93 4.15
CA SER A 29 8.07 -7.30 4.98
C SER A 29 7.15 -6.11 5.27
N GLU A 30 7.72 -4.93 5.54
CA GLU A 30 6.93 -3.71 5.72
C GLU A 30 6.25 -3.27 4.43
N TYR A 31 6.97 -3.33 3.30
CA TYR A 31 6.46 -2.94 2.01
C TYR A 31 5.30 -3.82 1.54
N VAL A 32 5.44 -5.14 1.65
CA VAL A 32 4.37 -6.09 1.30
C VAL A 32 3.14 -5.86 2.18
N ARG A 33 3.32 -5.75 3.51
CA ARG A 33 2.19 -5.48 4.42
C ARG A 33 1.49 -4.16 4.11
N ALA A 34 2.25 -3.09 3.90
CA ALA A 34 1.69 -1.78 3.58
C ALA A 34 0.92 -1.81 2.25
N THR A 35 1.42 -2.54 1.26
CA THR A 35 0.75 -2.69 -0.05
C THR A 35 -0.57 -3.45 0.10
N MET A 36 -0.59 -4.55 0.87
CA MET A 36 -1.82 -5.31 1.14
C MET A 36 -2.86 -4.49 1.90
N ILE A 37 -2.45 -3.76 2.95
CA ILE A 37 -3.38 -2.90 3.71
C ILE A 37 -3.89 -1.74 2.83
N THR A 38 -3.04 -1.22 1.95
CA THR A 38 -3.45 -0.20 0.98
C THR A 38 -4.50 -0.74 0.01
N ASP A 39 -4.29 -1.94 -0.53
CA ASP A 39 -5.28 -2.58 -1.40
C ASP A 39 -6.64 -2.75 -0.70
N MET A 40 -6.64 -3.23 0.56
CA MET A 40 -7.84 -3.30 1.40
C MET A 40 -8.54 -1.94 1.56
N ALA A 41 -7.77 -0.89 1.87
CA ALA A 41 -8.29 0.45 2.03
C ALA A 41 -8.87 1.02 0.73
N MET A 42 -8.23 0.77 -0.41
CA MET A 42 -8.54 1.44 -1.68
C MET A 42 -9.59 0.68 -2.50
N MET A 43 -9.46 -0.64 -2.61
CA MET A 43 -10.35 -1.46 -3.45
C MET A 43 -11.61 -1.89 -2.69
N HIS A 44 -11.50 -2.02 -1.36
CA HIS A 44 -12.61 -2.50 -0.51
C HIS A 44 -13.16 -1.42 0.42
N GLN A 45 -12.69 -0.18 0.32
CA GLN A 45 -13.11 0.96 1.16
C GLN A 45 -13.04 0.66 2.67
N ASP A 46 -12.10 -0.20 3.08
CA ASP A 46 -11.96 -0.61 4.47
C ASP A 46 -11.42 0.54 5.33
N VAL A 47 -12.27 1.04 6.22
CA VAL A 47 -11.98 2.18 7.09
C VAL A 47 -10.92 1.84 8.15
N GLU A 48 -10.87 0.60 8.63
CA GLU A 48 -9.83 0.16 9.57
C GLU A 48 -8.48 0.06 8.88
N ALA A 49 -8.44 -0.43 7.63
CA ALA A 49 -7.24 -0.41 6.82
C ALA A 49 -6.72 1.02 6.58
N MET A 50 -7.61 1.98 6.31
CA MET A 50 -7.24 3.40 6.23
C MET A 50 -6.64 3.91 7.54
N LYS A 51 -7.28 3.65 8.69
CA LYS A 51 -6.76 4.04 10.02
C LYS A 51 -5.37 3.46 10.28
N ILE A 52 -5.10 2.21 9.89
CA ILE A 52 -3.78 1.57 10.03
C ILE A 52 -2.72 2.32 9.22
N ILE A 53 -3.03 2.74 7.99
CA ILE A 53 -2.12 3.52 7.13
C ILE A 53 -1.81 4.88 7.77
N PHE A 54 -2.82 5.57 8.32
CA PHE A 54 -2.64 6.87 8.98
C PHE A 54 -1.86 6.79 10.30
N ASN A 55 -2.14 5.77 11.13
CA ASN A 55 -1.52 5.63 12.45
C ASN A 55 -0.06 5.14 12.42
N LYS A 56 0.37 4.39 11.40
CA LYS A 56 1.75 3.86 11.30
C LYS A 56 2.82 4.89 10.88
N GLY A 57 2.54 6.19 10.99
CA GLY A 57 3.57 7.23 10.89
C GLY A 57 4.18 7.45 9.50
N LYS A 58 3.66 6.81 8.44
CA LYS A 58 4.08 7.06 7.06
C LYS A 58 3.05 7.93 6.33
N GLN A 59 2.87 9.15 6.84
CA GLN A 59 2.13 10.22 6.15
C GLN A 59 2.54 10.34 4.68
N LYS A 60 3.81 10.06 4.31
CA LYS A 60 4.27 10.04 2.91
C LYS A 60 3.60 8.98 2.03
N LEU A 61 3.29 7.79 2.55
CA LEU A 61 2.54 6.77 1.79
C LEU A 61 1.08 7.21 1.64
N ALA A 62 0.44 7.60 2.74
CA ALA A 62 -0.93 8.14 2.72
C ALA A 62 -1.08 9.36 1.79
N GLN A 63 -0.12 10.28 1.81
CA GLN A 63 -0.08 11.48 0.96
C GLN A 63 0.16 11.12 -0.51
N ARG A 64 1.10 10.23 -0.82
CA ARG A 64 1.33 9.76 -2.21
C ARG A 64 0.15 8.96 -2.75
N LEU A 65 -0.52 8.18 -1.90
CA LEU A 65 -1.77 7.49 -2.23
C LEU A 65 -2.89 8.50 -2.46
N SER A 66 -3.08 9.50 -1.59
CA SER A 66 -4.08 10.57 -1.79
C SER A 66 -3.86 11.37 -3.08
N HIS A 67 -2.60 11.59 -3.49
CA HIS A 67 -2.25 12.24 -4.75
C HIS A 67 -2.57 11.37 -5.97
N LYS A 68 -2.48 10.04 -5.85
CA LYS A 68 -2.86 9.08 -6.90
C LYS A 68 -4.35 8.75 -6.94
N LEU A 69 -5.12 9.08 -5.89
CA LEU A 69 -6.57 8.91 -5.82
C LEU A 69 -7.36 10.11 -6.36
N ARG A 70 -6.72 11.29 -6.47
CA ARG A 70 -7.36 12.46 -7.09
C ARG A 70 -7.83 12.28 -8.55
N PRO A 71 -7.26 11.40 -9.40
CA PRO A 71 -7.83 11.13 -10.72
C PRO A 71 -9.14 10.34 -10.66
N PHE A 72 -9.43 9.59 -9.58
CA PHE A 72 -10.62 8.73 -9.53
C PHE A 72 -11.90 9.49 -9.14
N HIS A 73 -11.81 10.65 -8.48
CA HIS A 73 -12.98 11.49 -8.18
C HIS A 73 -13.29 12.56 -9.23
N ALA A 74 -12.40 12.78 -10.21
CA ALA A 74 -12.60 13.81 -11.23
C ALA A 74 -13.41 13.32 -12.45
N ASP A 75 -13.55 12.01 -12.65
CA ASP A 75 -14.30 11.42 -13.76
C ASP A 75 -15.76 11.08 -13.43
N GLU A 76 -16.13 10.95 -12.14
CA GLU A 76 -17.53 10.73 -11.74
C GLU A 76 -18.37 12.02 -11.66
N ALA A 77 -17.73 13.20 -11.64
CA ALA A 77 -18.44 14.49 -11.62
C ALA A 77 -18.82 15.02 -13.01
N LYS A 78 -18.58 14.25 -14.09
CA LYS A 78 -18.89 14.61 -15.48
C LYS A 78 -19.72 13.58 -16.25
N ARG A 79 -20.37 12.63 -15.56
CA ARG A 79 -21.38 11.74 -16.15
C ARG A 79 -22.77 12.07 -15.63
#